data_AF-A0A7C4YXC1-F1
#
_entry.id   AF-A0A7C4YXC1-F1
#
_cell.length_a   1.000
_cell.length_b   1.000
_cell.length_c   1.000
_cell.angle_alpha   90.00
_cell.angle_beta   90.00
_cell.angle_gamma   90.00
#
_symmetry.space_group_name_H-M   'P 1'
#
loop_
_entity.id
_entity.type
_entity.pdbx_description
1 polymer ?
#
loop_
_entity_poly.entity_id
_entity_poly.type
_entity_poly.pdbx_seq_one_letter_code
_entity_poly.pdbx_strand_id
1 'polypeptide(L)'
;MQRPSRRRTSETKKAALRKLPRLEDIPNIGPAVAADLRQLGIAQPDDLLGRDPYTMFEDLCRITGQRHDPCLLDTFIAAVRFMSVEPKQPWWKYTSERKKVLAARKAAPKSENLLVTSQATCLRT
;
A
#
# COMPACT_ATOMS: atom_id res chain seq x y z
N MET A 1 -28.22 -19.37 -23.27
CA MET A 1 -27.39 -18.18 -22.95
C MET A 1 -26.24 -18.63 -22.06
N GLN A 2 -25.01 -18.74 -22.58
CA GLN A 2 -23.83 -19.11 -21.78
C GLN A 2 -23.35 -17.86 -21.02
N ARG A 3 -23.35 -17.92 -19.69
CA ARG A 3 -22.79 -16.85 -18.84
C ARG A 3 -21.29 -16.74 -19.11
N PRO A 4 -20.74 -15.54 -19.36
CA PRO A 4 -19.31 -15.38 -19.56
C PRO A 4 -18.54 -15.86 -18.32
N SER A 5 -17.45 -16.62 -18.55
CA SER A 5 -16.59 -17.14 -17.49
C SER A 5 -15.96 -16.01 -16.67
N ARG A 6 -16.08 -16.09 -15.33
CA ARG A 6 -15.59 -15.10 -14.35
C ARG A 6 -14.10 -14.75 -14.52
N ARG A 7 -13.28 -15.67 -15.06
CA ARG A 7 -11.86 -15.42 -15.40
C ARG A 7 -11.69 -14.45 -16.58
N ARG A 8 -12.54 -14.46 -17.59
CA ARG A 8 -12.38 -13.56 -18.74
C ARG A 8 -12.64 -12.08 -18.36
N THR A 9 -13.52 -11.87 -17.38
CA THR A 9 -13.89 -10.52 -16.91
C THR A 9 -12.83 -9.86 -16.03
N SER A 10 -12.10 -10.61 -15.19
CA SER A 10 -11.06 -10.08 -14.30
C SER A 10 -9.83 -9.60 -15.08
N GLU A 11 -9.41 -10.37 -16.08
CA GLU A 11 -8.21 -10.08 -16.88
C GLU A 11 -8.41 -8.83 -17.73
N THR A 12 -9.63 -8.66 -18.28
CA THR A 12 -10.03 -7.45 -19.00
C THR A 12 -10.08 -6.24 -18.07
N LYS A 13 -10.62 -6.39 -16.86
CA LYS A 13 -10.65 -5.30 -15.86
C LYS A 13 -9.24 -4.89 -15.44
N LYS A 14 -8.34 -5.84 -15.22
CA LYS A 14 -6.92 -5.57 -14.92
C LYS A 14 -6.26 -4.77 -16.04
N ALA A 15 -6.47 -5.18 -17.30
CA ALA A 15 -5.95 -4.46 -18.45
C ALA A 15 -6.53 -3.04 -18.57
N ALA A 16 -7.79 -2.82 -18.20
CA ALA A 16 -8.40 -1.50 -18.20
C ALA A 16 -7.85 -0.60 -17.08
N LEU A 17 -7.64 -1.13 -15.87
CA LEU A 17 -7.03 -0.37 -14.77
C LEU A 17 -5.61 0.08 -15.09
N ARG A 18 -4.83 -0.77 -15.78
CA ARG A 18 -3.49 -0.43 -16.28
C ARG A 18 -3.46 0.65 -17.35
N LYS A 19 -4.62 1.02 -17.90
CA LYS A 19 -4.75 2.09 -18.89
C LYS A 19 -5.23 3.39 -18.28
N LEU A 20 -5.43 3.48 -16.96
CA LEU A 20 -5.76 4.75 -16.31
C LEU A 20 -4.59 5.72 -16.52
N PRO A 21 -4.82 6.87 -17.16
CA PRO A 21 -3.73 7.74 -17.58
C PRO A 21 -3.14 8.55 -16.41
N ARG A 22 -3.93 8.81 -15.36
CA ARG A 22 -3.50 9.67 -14.24
C ARG A 22 -3.92 9.08 -12.89
N LEU A 23 -3.20 9.51 -11.84
CA LEU A 23 -3.49 9.10 -10.46
C LEU A 23 -4.88 9.56 -10.02
N GLU A 24 -5.30 10.74 -10.48
CA GLU A 24 -6.59 11.37 -10.18
C GLU A 24 -7.78 10.64 -10.80
N ASP A 25 -7.53 9.71 -11.73
CA ASP A 25 -8.58 8.84 -12.28
C ASP A 25 -8.86 7.62 -11.37
N ILE A 26 -8.04 7.43 -10.33
CA ILE A 26 -8.27 6.43 -9.28
C ILE A 26 -9.31 6.96 -8.28
N PRO A 27 -10.30 6.15 -7.87
CA PRO A 27 -11.25 6.54 -6.84
C PRO A 27 -10.57 7.02 -5.55
N ASN A 28 -11.11 8.09 -4.97
CA ASN A 28 -10.63 8.74 -3.73
C ASN A 28 -9.35 9.56 -3.90
N ILE A 29 -8.75 9.62 -5.09
CA ILE A 29 -7.54 10.41 -5.34
C ILE A 29 -7.91 11.75 -5.97
N GLY A 30 -7.76 12.83 -5.20
CA GLY A 30 -7.77 14.20 -5.70
C GLY A 30 -6.35 14.74 -5.93
N PRO A 31 -6.20 15.96 -6.45
CA PRO A 31 -4.89 16.56 -6.76
C PRO A 31 -3.91 16.57 -5.58
N ALA A 32 -4.39 16.84 -4.36
CA ALA A 32 -3.54 16.83 -3.16
C ALA A 32 -2.96 15.43 -2.89
N VAL A 33 -3.80 14.39 -2.89
CA VAL A 33 -3.35 13.02 -2.67
C VAL A 33 -2.45 12.54 -3.82
N ALA A 34 -2.72 12.95 -5.05
CA ALA A 34 -1.84 12.68 -6.18
C ALA A 34 -0.46 13.33 -6.00
N ALA A 35 -0.37 14.54 -5.46
CA ALA A 35 0.90 15.18 -5.14
C ALA A 35 1.67 14.41 -4.04
N ASP A 36 0.99 13.92 -3.01
CA ASP A 36 1.59 13.06 -1.98
C ASP A 36 2.13 11.75 -2.56
N LEU A 37 1.37 11.10 -3.45
CA LEU A 37 1.82 9.91 -4.17
C LEU A 37 3.06 10.19 -5.02
N ARG A 38 3.11 11.34 -5.71
CA ARG A 38 4.30 11.74 -6.48
C ARG A 38 5.52 11.97 -5.59
N GLN A 39 5.36 12.49 -4.37
CA GLN A 39 6.46 12.59 -3.40
C GLN A 39 7.01 11.21 -2.99
N LEU A 40 6.16 10.18 -3.01
CA LEU A 40 6.56 8.78 -2.79
C LEU A 40 7.19 8.10 -4.02
N GLY A 41 7.40 8.85 -5.12
CA GLY A 41 7.91 8.31 -6.39
C GLY A 41 6.87 7.50 -7.17
N ILE A 42 5.57 7.66 -6.87
CA ILE A 42 4.47 7.00 -7.58
C ILE A 42 3.95 8.02 -8.60
N ALA A 43 4.30 7.84 -9.87
CA ALA A 43 4.02 8.80 -10.93
C ALA A 43 2.74 8.46 -11.71
N GLN A 44 2.39 7.18 -11.78
CA GLN A 44 1.26 6.66 -12.55
C GLN A 44 0.50 5.56 -11.77
N PRO A 45 -0.77 5.27 -12.12
CA PRO A 45 -1.58 4.29 -11.40
C PRO A 45 -0.95 2.91 -11.21
N ASP A 46 -0.22 2.42 -12.20
CA ASP A 46 0.42 1.10 -12.17
C ASP A 46 1.52 0.96 -11.11
N ASP A 47 2.12 2.07 -10.69
CA ASP A 47 3.18 2.09 -9.67
C ASP A 47 2.65 1.72 -8.27
N LEU A 48 1.32 1.71 -8.07
CA LEU A 48 0.65 1.29 -6.85
C LEU A 48 0.54 -0.24 -6.71
N LEU A 49 0.69 -0.99 -7.80
CA LEU A 49 0.54 -2.44 -7.77
C LEU A 49 1.63 -3.08 -6.89
N GLY A 50 1.20 -3.84 -5.89
CA GLY A 50 2.11 -4.55 -4.97
C GLY A 50 2.74 -3.66 -3.89
N ARG A 51 2.41 -2.37 -3.83
CA ARG A 51 2.85 -1.49 -2.73
C ARG A 51 2.10 -1.83 -1.43
N ASP A 52 2.79 -1.71 -0.29
CA ASP A 52 2.13 -1.73 1.02
C ASP A 52 1.65 -0.31 1.38
N PRO A 53 0.32 -0.05 1.46
CA PRO A 53 -0.20 1.27 1.80
C PRO A 53 0.23 1.75 3.20
N TYR A 54 0.53 0.83 4.12
CA TYR A 54 0.99 1.22 5.46
C TYR A 54 2.42 1.75 5.43
N THR A 55 3.33 1.08 4.71
CA THR A 55 4.69 1.57 4.49
C THR A 55 4.68 2.88 3.71
N MET A 56 3.84 3.01 2.67
CA MET A 56 3.68 4.27 1.93
C MET A 56 3.33 5.45 2.84
N PHE A 57 2.40 5.25 3.79
CA PHE A 57 1.99 6.29 4.72
C PHE A 57 3.11 6.66 5.71
N GLU A 58 3.83 5.66 6.22
CA GLU A 58 5.00 5.88 7.09
C GLU A 58 6.11 6.64 6.35
N ASP A 59 6.37 6.27 5.11
CA ASP A 59 7.35 6.92 4.23
C ASP A 59 6.95 8.38 3.95
N LEU A 60 5.67 8.65 3.68
CA LEU A 60 5.20 10.01 3.45
C LEU A 60 5.39 10.85 4.70
N CYS A 61 5.01 10.36 5.89
CA CYS A 61 5.22 11.07 7.14
C CYS A 61 6.71 11.39 7.38
N ARG A 62 7.60 10.48 7.00
CA ARG A 62 9.05 10.67 7.11
C ARG A 62 9.57 11.72 6.13
N ILE A 63 9.14 11.67 4.87
CA ILE A 63 9.55 12.62 3.82
C ILE A 63 9.09 14.04 4.15
N THR A 64 7.86 14.19 4.61
CA THR A 64 7.28 15.50 4.91
C THR A 64 7.62 16.01 6.32
N GLY A 65 8.24 15.18 7.17
CA GLY A 65 8.56 15.52 8.56
C GLY A 65 7.33 15.78 9.45
N GLN A 66 6.14 15.39 9.01
CA GLN A 66 4.88 15.65 9.72
C GLN A 66 4.03 14.39 9.80
N ARG A 67 3.26 14.29 10.89
CA ARG A 67 2.28 13.22 11.04
C ARG A 67 1.00 13.60 10.29
N HIS A 68 0.72 12.91 9.20
CA HIS A 68 -0.51 13.08 8.44
C HIS A 68 -1.73 12.49 9.13
N ASP A 69 -2.92 12.95 8.73
CA ASP A 69 -4.17 12.40 9.22
C ASP A 69 -4.34 10.94 8.79
N PRO A 70 -4.82 10.05 9.67
CA PRO A 70 -4.91 8.63 9.37
C PRO A 70 -5.96 8.27 8.30
N CYS A 71 -6.86 9.19 7.92
CA CYS A 71 -7.77 9.00 6.78
C CYS A 71 -7.03 8.96 5.43
N LEU A 72 -5.83 9.54 5.35
CA LEU A 72 -4.97 9.43 4.17
C LEU A 72 -4.48 7.99 3.98
N LEU A 73 -4.13 7.29 5.07
CA LEU A 73 -3.82 5.86 5.01
C LEU A 73 -5.01 5.03 4.50
N ASP A 74 -6.23 5.34 4.95
CA ASP A 74 -7.44 4.67 4.43
C ASP A 74 -7.62 4.89 2.92
N THR A 75 -7.23 6.07 2.43
CA THR A 75 -7.24 6.41 1.00
C THR A 75 -6.17 5.62 0.24
N PHE A 76 -4.96 5.47 0.78
CA PHE A 76 -3.92 4.63 0.19
C PHE A 76 -4.33 3.16 0.12
N ILE A 77 -4.95 2.63 1.18
CA ILE A 77 -5.50 1.26 1.17
C ILE A 77 -6.51 1.12 0.04
N ALA A 78 -7.48 2.04 -0.07
CA ALA A 78 -8.49 2.00 -1.13
C ALA A 78 -7.88 2.06 -2.54
N ALA A 79 -6.86 2.91 -2.75
CA ALA A 79 -6.21 3.08 -4.04
C ALA A 79 -5.44 1.82 -4.48
N VAL A 80 -4.62 1.25 -3.59
CA VAL A 80 -3.86 0.00 -3.86
C VAL A 80 -4.81 -1.16 -4.15
N ARG A 81 -5.89 -1.30 -3.37
CA ARG A 81 -6.90 -2.36 -3.52
C ARG A 81 -7.64 -2.23 -4.85
N PHE A 82 -8.03 -1.01 -5.21
CA PHE A 82 -8.68 -0.74 -6.50
C PHE A 82 -7.78 -1.11 -7.67
N MET A 83 -6.50 -0.71 -7.65
CA MET A 83 -5.53 -1.10 -8.68
C MET A 83 -5.29 -2.61 -8.70
N SER A 84 -5.38 -3.27 -7.54
CA SER A 84 -5.35 -4.73 -7.39
C SER A 84 -6.65 -5.43 -7.78
N VAL A 85 -7.44 -4.82 -8.67
CA VAL A 85 -8.70 -5.30 -9.27
C VAL A 85 -9.89 -5.46 -8.32
N GLU A 86 -9.80 -5.00 -7.08
CA GLU A 86 -10.96 -4.99 -6.17
C GLU A 86 -12.05 -4.01 -6.64
N PRO A 87 -13.31 -4.14 -6.18
CA PRO A 87 -14.35 -3.17 -6.47
C PRO A 87 -13.99 -1.77 -5.93
N LYS A 88 -14.45 -0.71 -6.62
CA LYS A 88 -14.39 0.66 -6.09
C LYS A 88 -15.10 0.70 -4.73
N GLN A 89 -14.42 1.22 -3.72
CA GLN A 89 -14.97 1.47 -2.39
C GLN A 89 -14.64 2.91 -1.98
N PRO A 90 -15.51 3.55 -1.18
CA PRO A 90 -15.12 4.79 -0.51
C PRO A 90 -14.01 4.49 0.51
N TRP A 91 -13.07 5.42 0.70
CA TRP A 91 -11.91 5.20 1.57
C TRP A 91 -12.29 4.81 3.01
N TRP A 92 -13.37 5.37 3.58
CA TRP A 92 -13.76 5.12 4.97
C TRP A 92 -14.15 3.67 5.27
N LYS A 93 -14.46 2.85 4.26
CA LYS A 93 -14.68 1.40 4.40
C LYS A 93 -13.49 0.69 5.04
N TYR A 94 -12.27 1.21 4.85
CA TYR A 94 -11.03 0.60 5.35
C TYR A 94 -10.64 1.08 6.76
N THR A 95 -11.38 2.01 7.36
CA THR A 95 -11.10 2.53 8.72
C THR A 95 -10.98 1.43 9.76
N SER A 96 -11.88 0.44 9.72
CA SER A 96 -11.90 -0.66 10.69
C SER A 96 -10.73 -1.62 10.49
N GLU A 97 -10.36 -1.89 9.25
CA GLU A 97 -9.17 -2.67 8.88
C GLU A 97 -7.91 -1.98 9.39
N ARG A 98 -7.71 -0.70 9.05
CA ARG A 98 -6.56 0.09 9.48
C ARG A 98 -6.39 0.06 11.00
N LYS A 99 -7.47 0.29 11.76
CA LYS A 99 -7.42 0.26 13.23
C LYS A 99 -6.94 -1.10 13.75
N LYS A 100 -7.44 -2.21 13.19
CA LYS A 100 -7.04 -3.56 13.57
C LYS A 100 -5.58 -3.84 13.23
N VAL A 101 -5.15 -3.53 12.00
CA VAL A 101 -3.78 -3.77 11.54
C VAL A 101 -2.77 -2.95 12.34
N LEU A 102 -3.05 -1.67 12.59
CA LEU A 102 -2.16 -0.82 13.38
C LEU A 102 -2.09 -1.26 14.85
N ALA A 103 -3.20 -1.73 15.44
CA ALA A 103 -3.17 -2.31 16.78
C ALA A 103 -2.30 -3.57 16.83
N ALA A 104 -2.44 -4.46 15.84
CA ALA A 104 -1.62 -5.66 15.73
C ALA A 104 -0.13 -5.34 15.54
N ARG A 105 0.21 -4.39 14.65
CA ARG A 105 1.60 -3.93 14.43
C ARG A 105 2.23 -3.34 15.70
N LYS A 106 1.46 -2.64 16.53
CA LYS A 106 1.93 -2.10 17.82
C LYS A 106 2.17 -3.19 18.87
N ALA A 107 1.38 -4.25 18.83
CA ALA A 107 1.49 -5.38 19.77
C ALA A 107 2.59 -6.38 19.37
N ALA A 108 3.08 -6.34 18.13
CA ALA A 108 4.17 -7.19 17.68
C ALA A 108 5.45 -6.86 18.46
N PRO A 109 6.15 -7.86 19.03
CA PRO A 109 7.43 -7.62 19.70
C PRO A 109 8.42 -7.05 18.68
N LYS A 110 9.10 -5.96 19.05
CA LYS A 110 10.24 -5.46 18.26
C LYS A 110 11.26 -6.58 18.25
N SER A 111 11.62 -7.09 17.08
CA SER A 111 12.70 -8.07 16.96
C SER A 111 13.97 -7.47 17.58
N GLU A 112 14.34 -8.00 18.73
CA GLU A 112 15.56 -7.66 19.44
C GLU A 112 16.74 -8.25 18.66
N ASN A 113 17.43 -7.36 17.96
CA ASN A 113 18.86 -7.35 17.64
C ASN A 113 19.57 -8.73 17.61
N LEU A 114 19.63 -9.38 16.44
CA LEU A 114 20.58 -10.46 16.20
C LEU A 114 21.98 -9.87 15.93
N LEU A 115 22.63 -9.42 17.00
CA LEU A 115 24.05 -9.11 17.04
C LEU A 115 24.72 -10.16 17.94
N VAL A 116 25.11 -11.29 17.33
CA VAL A 116 26.23 -12.09 17.84
C VAL A 116 27.39 -11.87 16.88
N THR A 117 28.20 -10.88 17.25
CA THR A 117 29.57 -10.70 16.79
C THR A 117 30.48 -11.67 17.54
N SER A 118 31.54 -12.07 16.86
CA SER A 118 32.85 -12.46 17.40
C SER A 118 33.18 -13.95 17.50
N GLN A 119 33.99 -14.34 16.52
CA GLN A 119 35.05 -15.34 16.48
C GLN A 119 35.40 -16.07 17.80
N ALA A 120 35.50 -17.38 17.70
CA ALA A 120 36.40 -18.19 18.53
C ALA A 120 37.19 -19.14 17.63
N THR A 121 38.28 -18.64 17.05
CA THR A 121 39.38 -19.49 16.60
C THR A 121 40.14 -19.93 17.85
N CYS A 122 40.16 -21.23 18.15
CA CYS A 122 41.18 -21.79 19.02
C CYS A 122 41.68 -23.10 18.40
N LEU A 123 42.85 -23.01 17.77
CA LEU A 123 43.71 -24.13 17.42
C LEU A 123 44.01 -24.96 18.68
N ARG A 124 43.91 -26.28 18.58
CA ARG A 124 44.68 -27.26 19.38
C ARG A 124 44.95 -28.47 18.48
N THR A 125 46.21 -28.55 18.04
CA THR A 125 47.18 -29.66 18.26
C THR A 125 46.90 -30.88 17.43
#